data_AF-A0A819YXU7-F1
#
_entry.id   AF-A0A819YXU7-F1
#
_cell.length_a   1.000
_cell.length_b   1.000
_cell.length_c   1.000
_cell.angle_alpha   90.00
_cell.angle_beta   90.00
_cell.angle_gamma   90.00
#
_symmetry.space_group_name_H-M   'P 1'
#
loop_
_entity.id
_entity.type
_entity.pdbx_description
1 polymer ?
#
loop_
_entity_poly.entity_id
_entity_poly.type
_entity_poly.pdbx_seq_one_letter_code
_entity_poly.pdbx_strand_id
1 'polypeptide(L)'
;MGVNMRLNQILRDSIFTSCLTLLRVVSNNRICPLPDTVLDRFCLEILPKIHNQIKWLNLESLSLERILLTIDYPNLSGLGVYNIDEKTAISVFKGPKELRYIDFLI
;
A
#
# COMPACT_ATOMS: atom_id res chain seq x y z
N MET A 1 -17.90 15.81 -12.24
CA MET A 1 -17.01 16.32 -11.17
C MET A 1 -17.43 15.65 -9.86
N GLY A 2 -16.61 14.77 -9.28
CA GLY A 2 -17.02 14.01 -8.08
C GLY A 2 -16.20 12.74 -7.79
N VAL A 3 -15.31 12.35 -8.69
CA VAL A 3 -14.41 11.21 -8.47
C VAL A 3 -13.24 11.70 -7.61
N ASN A 4 -13.06 11.13 -6.41
CA ASN A 4 -11.89 11.29 -5.52
C ASN A 4 -11.88 12.33 -4.38
N MET A 5 -13.02 12.75 -3.83
CA MET A 5 -12.99 13.51 -2.57
C MET A 5 -12.31 12.73 -1.42
N ARG A 6 -12.48 11.41 -1.37
CA ARG A 6 -11.87 10.52 -0.35
C ARG A 6 -10.34 10.46 -0.42
N LEU A 7 -9.74 10.43 -1.62
CA LEU A 7 -8.27 10.47 -1.73
C LEU A 7 -7.69 11.80 -1.24
N ASN A 8 -8.41 12.90 -1.44
CA ASN A 8 -7.99 14.20 -0.93
C ASN A 8 -8.15 14.32 0.60
N GLN A 9 -9.01 13.51 1.22
CA GLN A 9 -9.16 13.47 2.68
C GLN A 9 -7.92 12.89 3.36
N ILE A 10 -7.16 12.02 2.70
CA ILE A 10 -5.88 11.48 3.21
C ILE A 10 -4.92 12.62 3.53
N LEU A 11 -4.92 13.71 2.76
CA LEU A 11 -4.05 14.86 3.02
C LEU A 11 -4.43 15.65 4.28
N ARG A 12 -5.62 15.46 4.84
CA ARG A 12 -6.17 16.29 5.92
C ARG A 12 -6.26 15.59 7.26
N ASP A 13 -6.09 14.27 7.30
CA ASP A 13 -6.30 13.48 8.49
C ASP A 13 -5.07 12.62 8.81
N SER A 14 -4.35 13.03 9.85
CA SER A 14 -3.11 12.41 10.28
C SER A 14 -3.29 10.99 10.83
N ILE A 15 -4.50 10.62 11.27
CA ILE A 15 -4.79 9.26 11.73
C ILE A 15 -4.78 8.32 10.52
N PHE A 16 -5.39 8.74 9.40
CA PHE A 16 -5.42 7.97 8.14
C PHE A 16 -4.08 7.98 7.38
N THR A 17 -3.18 8.94 7.60
CA THR A 17 -1.85 8.92 6.95
C THR A 17 -0.88 7.96 7.61
N SER A 18 -1.07 7.64 8.90
CA SER A 18 -0.16 6.73 9.61
C SER A 18 -0.32 5.26 9.20
N CYS A 19 -1.55 4.81 8.96
CA CYS A 19 -1.87 3.48 8.48
C CYS A 19 -2.75 3.58 7.22
N LEU A 20 -2.16 3.29 6.07
CA LEU A 20 -2.78 3.53 4.79
C LEU A 20 -3.11 2.21 4.09
N THR A 21 -4.38 2.02 3.75
CA THR A 21 -4.88 0.83 3.09
C THR A 21 -5.32 1.17 1.67
N LEU A 22 -4.57 0.68 0.68
CA LEU A 22 -4.80 0.86 -0.75
C LEU A 22 -5.32 -0.42 -1.37
N LEU A 23 -6.46 -0.89 -0.85
CA LEU A 23 -7.14 -2.09 -1.32
C LEU A 23 -8.49 -1.71 -1.89
N ARG A 24 -8.80 -2.23 -3.08
CA ARG A 24 -10.15 -2.14 -3.63
C ARG A 24 -10.89 -3.43 -3.34
N VAL A 25 -11.78 -3.39 -2.35
CA VAL A 25 -12.69 -4.51 -2.07
C VAL A 25 -13.92 -4.40 -2.97
N VAL A 26 -14.21 -5.46 -3.73
CA VAL A 26 -15.44 -5.55 -4.55
C VAL A 26 -16.50 -6.40 -3.86
N SER A 27 -17.73 -6.43 -4.39
CA SER A 27 -18.94 -6.94 -3.73
C SER A 27 -18.92 -8.41 -3.26
N ASN A 28 -17.91 -9.18 -3.65
CA ASN A 28 -17.67 -10.57 -3.21
C ASN A 28 -16.47 -10.69 -2.24
N ASN A 29 -16.11 -9.60 -1.55
CA ASN A 29 -14.95 -9.48 -0.68
C ASN A 29 -13.60 -9.79 -1.34
N ARG A 30 -13.56 -9.87 -2.68
CA ARG A 30 -12.28 -9.98 -3.38
C ARG A 30 -11.56 -8.65 -3.36
N ILE A 31 -10.26 -8.72 -3.15
CA ILE A 31 -9.35 -7.61 -3.33
C ILE A 31 -9.01 -7.55 -4.81
N CYS A 32 -9.28 -6.42 -5.44
CA CYS A 32 -8.88 -6.13 -6.80
C CYS A 32 -7.80 -5.04 -6.82
N PRO A 33 -6.99 -4.98 -7.88
CA PRO A 33 -6.07 -3.88 -8.09
C PRO A 33 -6.81 -2.53 -8.15
N LEU A 34 -6.16 -1.49 -7.66
CA LEU A 34 -6.60 -0.13 -7.93
C LEU A 34 -6.46 0.16 -9.43
N PRO A 35 -7.39 0.92 -10.04
CA PRO A 35 -7.19 1.40 -11.40
C PRO A 35 -5.90 2.20 -11.51
N ASP A 36 -5.16 2.05 -12.61
CA ASP A 36 -3.89 2.75 -12.84
C ASP A 36 -3.99 4.25 -12.62
N THR A 37 -5.08 4.87 -13.09
CA THR A 37 -5.32 6.31 -12.92
C THR A 37 -5.42 6.75 -11.47
N VAL A 38 -5.88 5.88 -10.57
CA VAL A 38 -5.93 6.14 -9.12
C VAL A 38 -4.55 5.95 -8.51
N LEU A 39 -3.83 4.91 -8.95
CA LEU A 39 -2.50 4.60 -8.47
C LEU A 39 -1.48 5.67 -8.87
N ASP A 40 -1.49 6.10 -10.12
CA ASP A 40 -0.65 7.19 -10.65
C ASP A 40 -0.88 8.47 -9.89
N ARG A 41 -2.15 8.83 -9.68
CA ARG A 41 -2.50 10.01 -8.91
C ARG A 41 -2.01 9.91 -7.46
N PHE A 42 -2.15 8.73 -6.85
CA PHE A 42 -1.64 8.51 -5.50
C PHE A 42 -0.12 8.71 -5.45
N CYS A 43 0.62 8.02 -6.32
CA CYS A 43 2.08 8.07 -6.36
C CYS A 43 2.62 9.47 -6.70
N LEU A 44 1.99 10.19 -7.63
CA LEU A 44 2.51 11.48 -8.13
C LEU A 44 2.05 12.68 -7.30
N GLU A 45 0.81 12.68 -6.78
CA GLU A 45 0.22 13.89 -6.17
C GLU A 45 0.10 13.83 -4.65
N ILE A 46 -0.08 12.63 -4.08
CA ILE A 46 -0.46 12.43 -2.68
C ILE A 46 0.74 11.93 -1.89
N LEU A 47 1.35 10.85 -2.36
CA LEU A 47 2.46 10.16 -1.71
C LEU A 47 3.62 11.10 -1.36
N PRO A 48 4.08 12.03 -2.22
CA PRO A 48 5.16 12.96 -1.88
C PRO A 48 4.83 13.90 -0.71
N LYS A 49 3.55 14.06 -0.35
CA LYS A 49 3.10 14.93 0.73
C LYS A 49 2.96 14.20 2.06
N ILE A 50 2.78 12.87 2.02
CA ILE A 50 2.43 12.07 3.20
C ILE A 50 3.44 10.97 3.53
N HIS A 51 4.41 10.68 2.65
CA HIS A 51 5.34 9.55 2.80
C HIS A 51 6.06 9.51 4.17
N ASN A 52 6.43 10.67 4.70
CA ASN A 52 7.06 10.79 6.02
C ASN A 52 6.13 10.42 7.19
N GLN A 53 4.82 10.37 6.98
CA GLN A 53 3.84 10.07 8.04
C GLN A 53 3.43 8.60 8.02
N ILE A 54 3.67 7.90 6.92
CA ILE A 54 3.26 6.51 6.72
C ILE A 54 4.12 5.59 7.57
N LYS A 55 3.45 4.85 8.48
CA LYS A 55 4.04 3.80 9.32
C LYS A 55 3.63 2.40 8.89
N TRP A 56 2.45 2.27 8.28
CA TRP A 56 1.92 1.01 7.81
C TRP A 56 1.26 1.16 6.43
N LEU A 57 1.55 0.24 5.52
CA LEU A 57 0.95 0.15 4.20
C LEU A 57 0.26 -1.19 4.00
N ASN A 58 -1.02 -1.20 3.63
CA ASN A 58 -1.71 -2.39 3.15
C ASN A 58 -1.93 -2.26 1.64
N LEU A 59 -1.24 -3.07 0.86
CA LEU A 59 -1.18 -2.98 -0.60
C LEU A 59 -1.56 -4.31 -1.25
N GLU A 60 -2.13 -4.23 -2.44
CA GLU A 60 -2.24 -5.38 -3.33
C GLU A 60 -0.89 -5.59 -4.06
N SER A 61 -0.55 -6.85 -4.35
CA SER A 61 0.77 -7.27 -4.83
C SER A 61 1.21 -6.59 -6.13
N LEU A 62 0.32 -6.38 -7.10
CA LEU A 62 0.64 -5.69 -8.36
C LEU A 62 0.92 -4.19 -8.15
N SER A 63 0.38 -3.60 -7.08
CA SER A 63 0.59 -2.19 -6.75
C SER A 63 1.87 -1.95 -5.95
N LEU A 64 2.45 -3.02 -5.39
CA LEU A 64 3.58 -2.99 -4.46
C LEU A 64 4.81 -2.29 -5.05
N GLU A 65 5.27 -2.75 -6.20
CA GLU A 65 6.49 -2.25 -6.85
C GLU A 65 6.38 -0.76 -7.16
N ARG A 66 5.25 -0.34 -7.75
CA ARG A 66 5.00 1.06 -8.09
C ARG A 66 5.01 1.94 -6.87
N ILE A 67 4.35 1.55 -5.78
CA ILE A 67 4.26 2.39 -4.58
C ILE A 67 5.58 2.42 -3.81
N LEU A 68 6.24 1.28 -3.61
CA LEU A 68 7.47 1.19 -2.83
C LEU A 68 8.67 1.82 -3.55
N LEU A 69 8.72 1.77 -4.88
CA LEU A 69 9.81 2.39 -5.64
C LEU A 69 9.58 3.87 -5.94
N THR A 70 8.41 4.43 -5.65
CA THR A 70 8.12 5.84 -5.95
C THR A 70 8.91 6.81 -5.05
N ILE A 71 9.07 6.50 -3.76
CA ILE A 71 9.70 7.39 -2.78
C ILE A 71 10.18 6.62 -1.56
N ASP A 72 11.11 7.20 -0.80
CA ASP A 72 11.53 6.67 0.50
C ASP A 72 10.45 6.85 1.57
N TYR A 73 10.31 5.87 2.46
CA TYR A 73 9.38 5.89 3.59
C TYR A 73 10.14 5.82 4.92
N PRO A 74 10.64 6.95 5.45
CA PRO A 74 11.56 6.94 6.59
C PRO A 74 10.94 6.42 7.90
N ASN A 75 9.61 6.39 8.00
CA ASN A 75 8.88 5.93 9.19
C ASN A 75 8.11 4.62 8.96
N LEU A 76 8.30 3.95 7.82
CA LEU A 76 7.61 2.70 7.53
C LEU A 76 8.09 1.59 8.47
N SER A 77 7.15 0.99 9.17
CA SER A 77 7.37 -0.06 10.17
C SER A 77 6.63 -1.35 9.87
N GLY A 78 5.68 -1.33 8.93
CA GLY A 78 4.97 -2.54 8.52
C GLY A 78 4.31 -2.43 7.14
N LEU A 79 4.11 -3.59 6.53
CA LEU A 79 3.67 -3.74 5.15
C LEU A 79 2.76 -4.97 5.01
N GLY A 80 1.45 -4.79 4.91
CA GLY A 80 0.55 -5.88 4.52
C GLY A 80 0.49 -6.02 3.00
N VAL A 81 0.82 -7.20 2.48
CA VAL A 81 0.69 -7.50 1.04
C VAL A 81 -0.41 -8.52 0.79
N TYR A 82 -1.35 -8.17 -0.08
CA TYR A 82 -2.53 -8.96 -0.43
C TYR A 82 -2.45 -9.47 -1.86
N ASN A 83 -3.14 -10.57 -2.16
CA ASN A 83 -3.10 -11.25 -3.47
C ASN A 83 -1.67 -11.61 -3.93
N ILE A 84 -0.78 -11.91 -2.99
CA ILE A 84 0.52 -12.48 -3.33
C ILE A 84 0.33 -13.93 -3.76
N ASP A 85 0.93 -14.32 -4.89
CA ASP A 85 0.91 -15.73 -5.25
C ASP A 85 1.78 -16.52 -4.26
N GLU A 86 1.36 -17.76 -3.96
CA GLU A 86 2.02 -18.60 -2.96
C GLU A 86 3.52 -18.82 -3.25
N LYS A 87 3.92 -18.91 -4.52
CA LYS A 87 5.32 -19.13 -4.90
C LYS A 87 6.15 -17.88 -4.64
N THR A 88 5.62 -16.69 -4.94
CA THR A 88 6.25 -15.40 -4.65
C THR A 88 6.30 -15.12 -3.15
N ALA A 89 5.26 -15.48 -2.40
CA ALA A 89 5.30 -15.43 -0.94
C ALA A 89 6.44 -16.30 -0.42
N ILE A 90 6.51 -17.56 -0.84
CA ILE A 90 7.55 -18.50 -0.42
C ILE A 90 8.96 -18.00 -0.77
N SER A 91 9.17 -17.42 -1.96
CA SER A 91 10.48 -16.92 -2.37
C SER A 91 10.92 -15.70 -1.58
N VAL A 92 10.01 -14.76 -1.30
CA VAL A 92 10.26 -13.56 -0.51
C VAL A 92 10.53 -13.92 0.97
N PHE A 93 9.80 -14.88 1.55
CA PHE A 93 9.92 -15.25 2.97
C PHE A 93 10.97 -16.33 3.27
N LYS A 94 11.47 -17.05 2.26
CA LYS A 94 12.63 -17.96 2.41
C LYS A 94 13.99 -17.28 2.17
N GLY A 95 14.00 -15.98 1.85
CA GLY A 95 15.22 -15.17 1.75
C GLY A 95 16.00 -15.05 3.08
N PRO A 96 17.25 -14.56 3.05
CA PRO A 96 18.12 -14.50 4.21
C PRO A 96 17.46 -13.76 5.40
N LYS A 97 17.75 -14.25 6.62
CA LYS A 97 17.06 -14.00 7.91
C LYS A 97 16.80 -12.53 8.32
N GLU A 98 17.23 -11.54 7.55
CA GLU A 98 17.30 -10.13 7.97
C GLU A 98 16.01 -9.32 7.71
N LEU A 99 15.04 -9.84 6.97
CA LEU A 99 13.78 -9.14 6.65
C LEU A 99 12.55 -9.68 7.41
N ARG A 100 12.75 -10.28 8.59
CA ARG A 100 11.68 -10.89 9.40
C ARG A 100 10.89 -9.88 10.23
N TYR A 101 10.24 -8.90 9.60
CA TYR A 101 9.21 -8.09 10.26
C TYR A 101 8.12 -7.73 9.24
N ILE A 102 7.42 -8.76 8.77
CA ILE A 102 6.17 -8.56 8.06
C ILE A 102 5.15 -9.56 8.63
N ASP A 103 4.22 -9.05 9.43
CA ASP A 103 3.09 -9.82 9.93
C ASP A 103 2.05 -9.98 8.82
N PHE A 104 1.76 -11.22 8.43
CA PHE A 104 0.67 -11.55 7.51
C PHE A 104 -0.50 -12.13 8.31
N LEU A 105 -1.67 -11.49 8.19
CA LEU A 105 -2.94 -12.12 8.54
C LEU A 105 -3.37 -12.97 7.34
N ILE A 106 -3.32 -14.30 7.50
CA ILE A 106 -3.89 -15.28 6.57
C ILE A 106 -5.39 -15.41 6.87
#